data_AF-A0A436D762-F1
#
_entry.id   AF-A0A436D762-F1
#
_cell.length_a   1.000
_cell.length_b   1.000
_cell.length_c   1.000
_cell.angle_alpha   90.00
_cell.angle_beta   90.00
_cell.angle_gamma   90.00
#
_symmetry.space_group_name_H-M   'P 1'
#
loop_
_entity.id
_entity.type
_entity.pdbx_description
1 polymer ?
#
loop_
_entity_poly.entity_id
_entity_poly.type
_entity_poly.pdbx_seq_one_letter_code
_entity_poly.pdbx_strand_id
1 'polypeptide(L)'
;PLALLDPYCVFREAALAALDAAGRRYRIAAGSASLAGLRTAVNAGVALTLRTARFAHSGIVEAPRQLGLPQVPLAEFAIRLRAGADGSAADLATLLSANLALSG
;
A
#
# COMPACT_ATOMS: atom_id res chain seq x y z
N PRO A 1 -7.15 -11.69 9.83
CA PRO A 1 -8.28 -10.91 9.25
C PRO A 1 -7.70 -9.73 8.49
N LEU A 2 -8.14 -9.51 7.25
CA LEU A 2 -7.61 -8.47 6.39
C LEU A 2 -8.65 -7.37 6.14
N ALA A 3 -8.21 -6.12 6.20
CA ALA A 3 -8.90 -4.99 5.60
C ALA A 3 -8.20 -4.67 4.28
N LEU A 4 -8.93 -4.65 3.18
CA LEU A 4 -8.36 -4.47 1.85
C LEU A 4 -9.12 -3.38 1.10
N LEU A 5 -8.42 -2.71 0.18
CA LEU A 5 -9.11 -1.92 -0.84
C LEU A 5 -9.85 -2.83 -1.82
N ASP A 6 -10.74 -2.24 -2.60
CA ASP A 6 -11.44 -2.89 -3.70
C ASP A 6 -10.47 -3.59 -4.69
N PRO A 7 -10.99 -4.53 -5.51
CA PRO A 7 -10.20 -5.23 -6.53
C PRO A 7 -9.40 -4.28 -7.43
N TYR A 8 -8.32 -4.79 -8.02
CA TYR A 8 -7.32 -4.04 -8.82
C TYR A 8 -6.35 -3.17 -8.03
N CYS A 9 -6.42 -3.17 -6.70
CA CYS A 9 -5.39 -2.56 -5.86
C CYS A 9 -4.12 -3.43 -5.82
N VAL A 10 -2.98 -2.89 -6.24
CA VAL A 10 -1.68 -3.61 -6.22
C VAL A 10 -1.29 -4.14 -4.84
N PHE A 11 -1.63 -3.42 -3.76
CA PHE A 11 -1.35 -3.88 -2.39
C PHE A 11 -2.25 -5.04 -1.96
N ARG A 12 -3.49 -5.06 -2.45
CA ARG A 12 -4.42 -6.17 -2.22
C ARG A 12 -3.85 -7.43 -2.86
N GLU A 13 -3.57 -7.36 -4.16
CA GLU A 13 -3.04 -8.52 -4.90
C GLU A 13 -1.72 -9.01 -4.31
N ALA A 14 -0.79 -8.11 -3.95
CA ALA A 14 0.46 -8.49 -3.30
C ALA A 14 0.26 -9.17 -1.95
N ALA A 15 -0.67 -8.69 -1.11
CA ALA A 15 -0.96 -9.30 0.18
C ALA A 15 -1.55 -10.70 0.04
N LEU A 16 -2.54 -10.85 -0.85
CA LEU A 16 -3.20 -12.14 -1.09
C LEU A 16 -2.21 -13.15 -1.68
N ALA A 17 -1.47 -12.76 -2.71
CA ALA A 17 -0.46 -13.62 -3.35
C ALA A 17 0.62 -14.09 -2.36
N ALA A 18 1.12 -13.21 -1.48
CA ALA A 18 2.12 -13.58 -0.48
C ALA A 18 1.56 -14.55 0.57
N LEU A 19 0.31 -14.35 1.01
CA LEU A 19 -0.35 -15.25 1.96
C LEU A 19 -0.66 -16.61 1.33
N ASP A 20 -1.15 -16.62 0.09
CA ASP A 20 -1.44 -17.84 -0.67
C ASP A 20 -0.16 -18.65 -0.91
N ALA A 21 0.93 -18.01 -1.36
CA ALA A 21 2.23 -18.66 -1.55
C ALA A 21 2.81 -19.24 -0.25
N ALA A 22 2.53 -18.61 0.89
CA ALA A 22 2.92 -19.09 2.20
C ALA A 22 1.95 -20.12 2.81
N GLY A 23 0.87 -20.49 2.11
CA GLY A 23 -0.18 -21.37 2.62
C GLY A 23 -0.89 -20.81 3.87
N ARG A 24 -0.87 -19.49 4.06
CA ARG A 24 -1.43 -18.82 5.24
C ARG A 24 -2.90 -18.51 5.02
N ARG A 25 -3.77 -19.17 5.78
CA ARG A 25 -5.21 -18.87 5.78
C ARG A 25 -5.46 -17.43 6.22
N TYR A 26 -6.33 -16.75 5.49
CA TYR A 26 -6.85 -15.43 5.84
C TYR A 26 -8.36 -15.37 5.61
N ARG A 27 -8.95 -14.26 6.05
CA ARG A 27 -10.32 -13.86 5.71
C ARG A 27 -10.34 -12.37 5.46
N ILE A 28 -11.15 -11.92 4.51
CA ILE A 28 -11.42 -10.50 4.30
C ILE A 28 -12.46 -10.08 5.33
N ALA A 29 -12.05 -9.29 6.30
CA ALA A 29 -12.89 -8.81 7.40
C ALA A 29 -13.53 -7.45 7.09
N ALA A 30 -12.90 -6.65 6.23
CA ALA A 30 -13.39 -5.37 5.77
C ALA A 30 -12.90 -5.09 4.33
N GLY A 31 -13.75 -4.44 3.54
CA GLY A 31 -13.44 -3.90 2.22
C GLY A 31 -13.77 -2.41 2.16
N SER A 32 -13.05 -1.64 1.36
CA SER A 32 -13.33 -0.21 1.16
C SER A 32 -12.85 0.27 -0.20
N ALA A 33 -13.64 1.12 -0.84
CA ALA A 33 -13.24 1.86 -2.05
C ALA A 33 -12.25 3.00 -1.77
N SER A 34 -12.02 3.35 -0.50
CA SER A 34 -11.20 4.51 -0.11
C SER A 34 -10.15 4.18 0.96
N LEU A 35 -9.03 4.91 0.92
CA LEU A 35 -7.99 4.83 1.96
C LEU A 35 -8.50 5.27 3.34
N ALA A 36 -9.45 6.21 3.39
CA ALA A 36 -10.06 6.66 4.63
C ALA A 36 -10.87 5.53 5.29
N GLY A 37 -11.75 4.87 4.54
CA GLY A 37 -12.52 3.73 5.06
C GLY A 37 -11.63 2.55 5.47
N LEU A 38 -10.58 2.25 4.68
CA LEU A 38 -9.58 1.26 5.03
C LEU A 38 -8.89 1.61 6.35
N ARG A 39 -8.47 2.87 6.51
CA ARG A 39 -7.83 3.38 7.73
C ARG A 39 -8.74 3.25 8.94
N THR A 40 -10.02 3.58 8.81
CA THR A 40 -11.01 3.40 9.89
C THR A 40 -11.10 1.96 10.36
N ALA A 41 -11.15 0.99 9.44
CA ALA A 41 -11.23 -0.43 9.79
C ALA A 41 -9.98 -0.93 10.55
N VAL A 42 -8.79 -0.47 10.14
CA VAL A 42 -7.51 -0.81 10.78
C VAL A 42 -7.39 -0.13 12.15
N ASN A 43 -7.72 1.16 12.24
CA ASN A 43 -7.71 1.92 13.49
C ASN A 43 -8.68 1.37 14.54
N ALA A 44 -9.82 0.84 14.11
CA ALA A 44 -10.77 0.16 15.01
C ALA A 44 -10.24 -1.18 15.55
N GLY A 45 -9.04 -1.62 15.15
CA GLY A 45 -8.43 -2.88 15.59
C GLY A 45 -9.07 -4.13 14.99
N VAL A 46 -9.90 -3.99 13.96
CA VAL A 46 -10.71 -5.09 13.41
C VAL A 46 -9.89 -5.99 12.47
N ALA A 47 -8.86 -5.44 11.80
CA ALA A 47 -8.08 -6.16 10.82
C ALA A 47 -6.72 -5.51 10.49
N LEU A 48 -5.84 -6.29 9.86
CA LEU A 48 -4.55 -5.86 9.32
C LEU A 48 -4.68 -5.49 7.84
N THR A 49 -3.81 -4.60 7.34
CA THR A 49 -3.70 -4.29 5.90
C THR A 49 -2.24 -4.29 5.48
N LEU A 50 -1.96 -4.61 4.22
CA LEU A 50 -0.65 -4.33 3.62
C LEU A 50 -0.64 -2.93 3.01
N ARG A 51 0.27 -2.07 3.47
CA ARG A 51 0.48 -0.70 2.98
C ARG A 51 1.92 -0.25 3.21
N THR A 52 2.31 0.86 2.61
CA THR A 52 3.60 1.53 2.87
C THR A 52 3.71 1.99 4.32
N ALA A 53 4.92 2.13 4.85
CA ALA A 53 5.18 2.68 6.20
C ALA A 53 4.50 4.04 6.45
N ARG A 54 4.42 4.92 5.43
CA ARG A 54 3.69 6.21 5.50
C ARG A 54 2.19 6.08 5.84
N PHE A 55 1.62 4.89 5.71
CA PHE A 55 0.23 4.64 6.12
C PHE A 55 0.09 4.46 7.64
N ALA A 56 1.16 4.09 8.34
CA ALA A 56 1.20 3.92 9.79
C ALA A 56 1.28 5.30 10.47
N HIS A 57 0.12 5.89 10.72
CA HIS A 57 -0.06 7.20 11.37
C HIS A 57 -1.37 7.18 12.18
N SER A 58 -1.52 8.07 13.16
CA SER A 58 -2.72 8.21 14.01
C SER A 58 -3.16 6.90 14.68
N GLY A 59 -2.22 6.24 15.37
CA GLY A 59 -2.50 5.02 16.13
C GLY A 59 -2.37 3.72 15.35
N ILE A 60 -2.20 3.78 14.02
CA ILE A 60 -1.79 2.61 13.24
C ILE A 60 -0.29 2.37 13.43
N VAL A 61 0.05 1.16 13.84
CA VAL A 61 1.43 0.68 13.95
C VAL A 61 1.69 -0.43 12.94
N GLU A 62 2.97 -0.65 12.64
CA GLU A 62 3.39 -1.80 11.85
C GLU A 62 3.04 -3.11 12.57
N ALA A 63 2.67 -4.13 11.79
CA ALA A 63 2.30 -5.42 12.34
C ALA A 63 3.52 -6.08 13.01
N PRO A 64 3.41 -6.58 14.25
CA PRO A 64 4.54 -7.16 14.97
C PRO A 64 5.08 -8.40 14.26
N ARG A 65 6.41 -8.58 14.26
CA ARG A 65 7.11 -9.71 13.61
C ARG A 65 6.62 -11.08 14.09
N GLN A 66 6.13 -11.16 15.32
CA GLN A 66 5.57 -12.36 15.96
C GLN A 66 4.37 -12.94 15.21
N LEU A 67 3.68 -12.14 14.39
CA LEU A 67 2.59 -12.62 13.54
C LEU A 67 3.06 -13.53 12.41
N GLY A 68 4.39 -13.60 12.15
CA GLY A 68 4.95 -14.52 11.15
C GLY A 68 4.39 -14.29 9.74
N LEU A 69 4.11 -13.03 9.40
CA LEU A 69 3.59 -12.63 8.10
C LEU A 69 4.67 -12.85 7.03
N PRO A 70 4.27 -13.31 5.82
CA PRO A 70 5.22 -13.52 4.73
C PRO A 70 5.83 -12.20 4.27
N GLN A 71 7.02 -12.29 3.66
CA GLN A 71 7.59 -11.16 2.94
C GLN A 71 6.72 -10.81 1.73
N VAL A 72 6.71 -9.52 1.40
CA VAL A 72 5.97 -8.98 0.26
C VAL A 72 6.92 -8.22 -0.67
N PRO A 73 6.55 -8.04 -1.95
CA PRO A 73 7.35 -7.24 -2.87
C PRO A 73 7.50 -5.79 -2.42
N LEU A 74 8.58 -5.15 -2.84
CA LEU A 74 8.75 -3.69 -2.69
C LEU A 74 7.73 -2.97 -3.57
N ALA A 75 7.14 -1.90 -3.02
CA ALA A 75 6.25 -1.03 -3.77
C ALA A 75 7.08 -0.01 -4.57
N GLU A 76 6.98 -0.08 -5.90
CA GLU A 76 7.66 0.84 -6.80
C GLU A 76 6.75 2.00 -7.22
N PHE A 77 7.33 3.18 -7.36
CA PHE A 77 6.65 4.37 -7.87
C PHE A 77 7.37 4.84 -9.14
N ALA A 78 6.60 5.18 -10.16
CA ALA A 78 7.13 5.70 -11.41
C ALA A 78 6.37 6.96 -11.82
N ILE A 79 7.09 7.90 -12.42
CA ILE A 79 6.49 9.06 -13.09
C ILE A 79 6.38 8.73 -14.58
N ARG A 80 5.16 8.82 -15.10
CA ARG A 80 4.89 8.61 -16.53
C ARG A 80 4.61 9.96 -17.18
N LEU A 81 5.45 10.33 -18.14
CA LEU A 81 5.28 11.53 -18.95
C LEU A 81 4.79 11.14 -20.35
N ARG A 82 3.81 11.89 -20.88
CA ARG A 82 3.33 11.70 -22.27
C ARG A 82 4.45 12.10 -23.24
N ALA A 83 4.59 11.36 -24.35
CA ALA A 83 5.48 11.77 -25.43
C ALA A 83 5.09 13.17 -25.95
N GLY A 84 6.06 14.09 -26.06
CA GLY A 84 5.81 15.48 -26.44
C GLY A 84 5.02 16.27 -25.38
N ALA A 85 5.20 15.96 -24.10
CA ALA A 85 4.72 16.83 -23.02
C ALA A 85 5.39 18.21 -23.08
N ASP A 86 4.65 19.25 -22.69
CA ASP A 86 5.16 20.61 -22.63
C ASP A 86 6.21 20.79 -21.51
N GLY A 87 6.88 21.95 -21.53
CA GLY A 87 7.93 22.28 -20.57
C GLY A 87 7.44 22.23 -19.12
N SER A 88 6.23 22.71 -18.81
CA SER A 88 5.70 22.70 -17.45
C SER A 88 5.46 21.29 -16.93
N ALA A 89 4.96 20.38 -17.77
CA ALA A 89 4.81 18.98 -17.41
C ALA A 89 6.16 18.28 -17.20
N ALA A 90 7.17 18.61 -18.02
CA ALA A 90 8.54 18.08 -17.87
C ALA A 90 9.23 18.60 -16.60
N ASP A 91 9.06 19.88 -16.28
CA ASP A 91 9.58 20.49 -15.05
C ASP A 91 8.95 19.85 -13.81
N LEU A 92 7.63 19.68 -13.80
CA LEU A 92 6.93 19.00 -12.71
C LEU A 92 7.40 17.54 -12.55
N ALA A 93 7.57 16.81 -13.65
CA ALA A 93 8.10 15.45 -13.61
C ALA A 93 9.51 15.40 -13.00
N THR A 94 10.37 16.36 -13.33
CA THR A 94 11.71 16.49 -12.76
C THR A 94 11.64 16.74 -11.25
N LEU A 95 10.80 17.68 -10.81
CA LEU A 95 10.62 18.00 -9.40
C LEU A 95 10.09 16.81 -8.60
N LEU A 96 9.08 16.11 -9.11
CA LEU A 96 8.54 14.93 -8.45
C LEU A 96 9.58 13.80 -8.40
N SER A 97 10.35 13.60 -9.48
CA SER A 97 11.40 12.55 -9.52
C SER A 97 12.48 12.79 -8.48
N ALA A 98 12.93 14.03 -8.33
CA ALA A 98 13.94 14.41 -7.33
C ALA A 98 13.47 14.15 -5.90
N ASN A 99 12.15 14.24 -5.64
CA ASN A 99 11.57 14.06 -4.31
C ASN A 99 11.04 12.64 -4.04
N LEU A 100 10.85 11.81 -5.07
CA LEU A 100 10.47 10.40 -4.89
C LEU A 100 11.55 9.58 -4.18
N ALA A 101 12.82 9.94 -4.38
CA ALA A 101 13.97 9.29 -3.77
C ALA A 101 14.15 9.62 -2.26
N LEU A 102 13.41 10.60 -1.73
CA LEU A 102 13.44 10.92 -0.30
C LEU A 102 12.51 9.99 0.46
N SER A 103 12.94 8.73 0.59
CA SER A 103 12.46 7.82 1.62
C SER A 103 13.64 7.53 2.55
N GLY A 104 13.99 8.54 3.35
CA GLY A 104 14.82 8.41 4.55
C GLY A 104 13.95 8.67 5.77
#